data_AF-A0A969BWR4-F1
#
_entry.id   AF-A0A969BWR4-F1
#
_cell.length_a   1.000
_cell.length_b   1.000
_cell.length_c   1.000
_cell.angle_alpha   90.00
_cell.angle_beta   90.00
_cell.angle_gamma   90.00
#
_symmetry.space_group_name_H-M   'P 1'
#
loop_
_entity.id
_entity.type
_entity.pdbx_description
1 polymer ?
#
loop_
_entity_poly.entity_id
_entity_poly.type
_entity_poly.pdbx_seq_one_letter_code
_entity_poly.pdbx_strand_id
1 'polypeptide(L)'
;MICTATGVTTAGQYANTGTVTGTNQLNPGQTVVGVDPSHYFGSNAGLTIKKYTNGEDADTVPGPFVVAGSTVTWTYIVSNTGNTALVNVSVSDDVIGAVTCPQNTLAVGESMTCTMTGIAISG
;
A
#
# COMPACT_ATOMS: atom_id res chain seq x y z
N MET A 1 0.22 -39.98 -10.57
CA MET A 1 -0.87 -39.40 -9.75
C MET A 1 -0.41 -38.04 -9.27
N ILE A 2 -1.24 -37.00 -9.39
CA ILE A 2 -0.93 -35.65 -8.90
C ILE A 2 -2.04 -35.29 -7.92
N CYS A 3 -1.66 -34.88 -6.72
CA CYS A 3 -2.60 -34.37 -5.72
C CYS A 3 -2.54 -32.84 -5.75
N THR A 4 -3.70 -32.19 -5.79
CA THR A 4 -3.81 -30.72 -5.84
C THR A 4 -4.68 -30.22 -4.68
N ALA A 5 -4.30 -29.09 -4.09
CA ALA A 5 -5.09 -28.36 -3.11
C ALA A 5 -5.07 -26.86 -3.46
N THR A 6 -6.14 -26.14 -3.15
CA THR A 6 -6.29 -24.71 -3.42
C THR A 6 -6.68 -23.95 -2.16
N GLY A 7 -6.27 -22.69 -2.05
CA GLY A 7 -6.66 -21.78 -0.97
C GLY A 7 -6.67 -20.32 -1.45
N VAL A 8 -7.21 -19.43 -0.62
CA VAL A 8 -7.15 -17.99 -0.86
C VAL A 8 -5.88 -17.43 -0.23
N THR A 9 -5.21 -16.53 -0.94
CA THR A 9 -4.02 -15.84 -0.42
C THR A 9 -4.41 -14.84 0.66
N THR A 10 -3.74 -14.90 1.81
CA THR A 10 -3.81 -13.89 2.87
C THR A 10 -2.60 -12.97 2.80
N ALA A 11 -2.78 -11.69 3.17
CA ALA A 11 -1.69 -10.72 3.21
C ALA A 11 -0.56 -11.15 4.16
N GLY A 12 0.69 -10.92 3.75
CA GLY A 12 1.89 -11.24 4.53
C GLY A 12 2.53 -12.57 4.17
N GLN A 13 3.50 -12.99 5.00
CA GLN A 13 4.25 -14.22 4.78
C GLN A 13 3.39 -15.46 5.04
N TYR A 14 3.39 -16.39 4.09
CA TYR A 14 2.79 -17.71 4.23
C TYR A 14 3.85 -18.80 4.11
N ALA A 15 3.66 -19.88 4.85
CA ALA A 15 4.43 -21.10 4.76
C ALA A 15 3.52 -22.31 4.99
N ASN A 16 3.75 -23.39 4.25
CA ASN A 16 3.20 -24.70 4.56
C ASN A 16 4.19 -25.80 4.15
N THR A 17 3.95 -27.02 4.61
CA THR A 17 4.78 -28.18 4.26
C THR A 17 3.87 -29.31 3.78
N GLY A 18 4.16 -29.84 2.59
CA GLY A 18 3.60 -31.11 2.13
C GLY A 18 4.34 -32.26 2.80
N THR A 19 3.60 -33.24 3.32
CA THR A 19 4.17 -34.44 3.95
C THR A 19 3.65 -35.68 3.25
N VAL A 20 4.53 -36.60 2.90
CA VAL A 20 4.20 -37.93 2.39
C VAL A 20 4.75 -38.99 3.34
N THR A 21 3.96 -40.03 3.60
CA THR A 21 4.37 -41.20 4.38
C THR A 21 4.19 -42.46 3.55
N GLY A 22 5.03 -43.46 3.80
CA GLY A 22 4.91 -44.78 3.19
C GLY A 22 5.46 -45.86 4.10
N THR A 23 5.03 -47.11 3.90
CA THR A 23 5.53 -48.28 4.65
C THR A 23 6.17 -49.27 3.70
N ASN A 24 7.21 -49.97 4.18
CA ASN A 24 7.86 -51.02 3.42
C ASN A 24 7.05 -52.31 3.52
N GLN A 25 6.64 -52.89 2.39
CA GLN A 25 5.89 -54.14 2.37
C GLN A 25 6.65 -55.32 3.01
N LEU A 26 7.97 -55.35 2.90
CA LEU A 26 8.82 -56.41 3.48
C LEU A 26 9.17 -56.17 4.95
N ASN A 27 8.97 -54.94 5.43
CA ASN A 27 9.14 -54.58 6.83
C ASN A 27 8.05 -53.59 7.24
N PRO A 28 6.82 -54.07 7.55
CA PRO A 28 5.67 -53.21 7.80
C PRO A 28 5.83 -52.26 9.00
N GLY A 29 6.80 -52.52 9.89
CA GLY A 29 7.16 -51.62 10.99
C GLY A 29 8.04 -50.45 10.56
N GLN A 30 8.57 -50.45 9.33
CA GLN A 30 9.39 -49.37 8.79
C GLN A 30 8.52 -48.38 8.02
N THR A 31 8.43 -47.17 8.56
CA THR A 31 7.81 -46.01 7.91
C THR A 31 8.89 -45.10 7.32
N VAL A 32 8.68 -44.62 6.10
CA VAL A 32 9.47 -43.55 5.47
C VAL A 32 8.64 -42.28 5.37
N VAL A 33 9.30 -41.12 5.47
CA VAL A 33 8.66 -39.80 5.44
C VAL A 33 9.41 -38.91 4.46
N GLY A 34 8.67 -38.21 3.62
CA GLY A 34 9.16 -37.10 2.79
C GLY A 34 8.45 -35.81 3.18
N VAL A 35 9.17 -34.70 3.17
CA VAL A 35 8.63 -33.37 3.44
C VAL A 35 9.08 -32.39 2.35
N ASP A 36 8.21 -31.47 1.96
CA ASP A 36 8.50 -30.44 0.96
C ASP A 36 7.85 -29.10 1.35
N PRO A 37 8.62 -28.06 1.70
CA PRO A 37 8.07 -26.77 2.10
C PRO A 37 7.62 -25.93 0.90
N SER A 38 6.60 -25.10 1.09
CA SER A 38 6.15 -24.09 0.13
C SER A 38 5.84 -22.78 0.82
N HIS A 39 6.03 -21.67 0.10
CA HIS A 39 5.93 -20.32 0.62
C HIS A 39 5.32 -19.40 -0.43
N TYR A 40 4.62 -18.37 0.03
CA TYR A 40 4.29 -17.20 -0.77
C TYR A 40 4.24 -15.95 0.12
N PHE A 41 4.22 -14.78 -0.50
CA PHE A 41 3.94 -13.51 0.19
C PHE A 41 2.68 -12.88 -0.40
N GLY A 42 1.64 -12.74 0.41
CA GLY A 42 0.41 -12.08 -0.02
C GLY A 42 0.57 -10.57 -0.03
N SER A 43 0.57 -9.97 -1.22
CA SER A 43 0.62 -8.52 -1.37
C SER A 43 -0.71 -7.87 -0.97
N ASN A 44 -0.62 -6.78 -0.23
CA ASN A 44 -1.70 -5.88 0.11
C ASN A 44 -1.19 -4.45 -0.14
N ALA A 45 -1.66 -3.84 -1.21
CA ALA A 45 -1.34 -2.45 -1.53
C ALA A 45 -2.28 -1.51 -0.76
N GLY A 46 -1.73 -0.42 -0.25
CA GLY A 46 -2.48 0.59 0.49
C GLY A 46 -1.84 1.95 0.30
N LEU A 47 -2.66 2.97 0.04
CA LEU A 47 -2.22 4.34 -0.18
C LEU A 47 -3.23 5.28 0.45
N THR A 48 -2.74 6.27 1.19
CA THR A 48 -3.56 7.34 1.75
C THR A 48 -2.98 8.70 1.39
N ILE A 49 -3.84 9.72 1.41
CA ILE A 49 -3.47 11.11 1.18
C ILE A 49 -4.20 12.00 2.18
N LYS A 50 -3.50 13.00 2.70
CA LYS A 50 -4.09 14.06 3.52
C LYS A 50 -3.73 15.42 2.93
N LYS A 51 -4.74 16.26 2.68
CA LYS A 51 -4.57 17.62 2.14
C LYS A 51 -4.74 18.64 3.25
N TYR A 52 -3.91 19.68 3.22
CA TYR A 52 -4.01 20.85 4.08
C TYR A 52 -4.09 22.10 3.20
N THR A 53 -4.83 23.10 3.67
CA THR A 53 -4.93 24.43 3.04
C THR A 53 -4.34 25.45 4.00
N ASN A 54 -3.25 26.12 3.60
CA ASN A 54 -2.49 27.05 4.45
C ASN A 54 -2.09 26.46 5.82
N GLY A 55 -1.79 25.15 5.85
CA GLY A 55 -1.43 24.43 7.07
C GLY A 55 -2.61 23.89 7.87
N GLU A 56 -3.85 24.22 7.50
CA GLU A 56 -5.05 23.73 8.19
C GLU A 56 -5.70 22.54 7.50
N ASP A 57 -6.20 21.63 8.33
CA ASP A 57 -7.03 20.51 7.90
C ASP A 57 -8.44 21.04 7.57
N ALA A 58 -8.65 21.31 6.28
CA ALA A 58 -9.86 21.95 5.77
C ALA A 58 -10.92 20.94 5.29
N ASP A 59 -11.01 19.76 5.92
CA ASP A 59 -11.99 18.71 5.57
C ASP A 59 -13.45 19.13 5.85
N THR A 60 -13.66 20.13 6.70
CA THR A 60 -15.00 20.61 7.09
C THR A 60 -15.28 22.00 6.56
N VAL A 61 -16.50 22.21 6.03
CA VAL A 61 -16.94 23.52 5.56
C VAL A 61 -17.10 24.50 6.73
N PRO A 62 -16.76 25.80 6.56
CA PRO A 62 -16.32 26.45 5.32
C PRO A 62 -14.80 26.34 5.05
N GLY A 63 -14.01 25.78 5.97
CA GLY A 63 -12.55 25.81 5.91
C GLY A 63 -11.94 27.17 6.31
N PRO A 64 -10.63 27.38 6.08
CA PRO A 64 -9.96 28.62 6.44
C PRO A 64 -10.39 29.78 5.52
N PHE A 65 -10.68 30.94 6.10
CA PHE A 65 -10.93 32.16 5.35
C PHE A 65 -9.64 32.71 4.75
N VAL A 66 -9.58 32.80 3.42
CA VAL A 66 -8.44 33.38 2.70
C VAL A 66 -8.90 34.57 1.87
N VAL A 67 -8.20 35.70 1.99
CA VAL A 67 -8.51 36.91 1.23
C VAL A 67 -8.30 36.65 -0.26
N ALA A 68 -9.32 36.90 -1.08
CA ALA A 68 -9.22 36.78 -2.54
C ALA A 68 -8.02 37.57 -3.09
N GLY A 69 -7.28 36.97 -4.03
CA GLY A 69 -6.02 37.48 -4.55
C GLY A 69 -4.78 37.09 -3.75
N SER A 70 -4.94 36.50 -2.57
CA SER A 70 -3.80 36.02 -1.76
C SER A 70 -3.33 34.64 -2.19
N THR A 71 -2.06 34.35 -1.94
CA THR A 71 -1.50 33.02 -2.15
C THR A 71 -2.13 32.01 -1.20
N VAL A 72 -2.51 30.85 -1.74
CA VAL A 72 -2.90 29.65 -1.00
C VAL A 72 -1.81 28.61 -1.20
N THR A 73 -1.39 27.96 -0.12
CA THR A 73 -0.48 26.81 -0.14
C THR A 73 -1.27 25.55 0.21
N TRP A 74 -1.19 24.55 -0.66
CA TRP A 74 -1.70 23.21 -0.38
C TRP A 74 -0.56 22.25 -0.12
N THR A 75 -0.71 21.49 0.95
CA THR A 75 0.24 20.45 1.36
C THR A 75 -0.46 19.11 1.31
N TYR A 76 0.14 18.14 0.63
CA TYR A 76 -0.38 16.79 0.47
C TYR A 76 0.59 15.82 1.13
N ILE A 77 0.17 15.15 2.20
CA ILE A 77 0.94 14.07 2.82
C ILE A 77 0.42 12.76 2.25
N VAL A 78 1.27 12.07 1.48
CA VAL A 78 0.95 10.80 0.83
C VAL A 78 1.69 9.69 1.56
N SER A 79 0.99 8.61 1.92
CA SER A 79 1.56 7.53 2.74
C SER A 79 1.24 6.14 2.17
N ASN A 80 2.25 5.28 2.08
CA ASN A 80 2.08 3.87 1.74
C ASN A 80 1.68 3.08 3.01
N THR A 81 0.42 2.69 3.09
CA THR A 81 -0.15 1.89 4.19
C THR A 81 -0.19 0.40 3.89
N GLY A 82 0.26 -0.02 2.71
CA GLY A 82 0.33 -1.42 2.29
C GLY A 82 1.57 -2.14 2.84
N ASN A 83 1.72 -3.41 2.44
CA ASN A 83 2.87 -4.25 2.77
C ASN A 83 3.82 -4.48 1.57
N THR A 84 3.64 -3.72 0.50
CA THR A 84 4.49 -3.73 -0.70
C THR A 84 4.88 -2.30 -1.06
N ALA A 85 6.06 -2.12 -1.66
CA ALA A 85 6.50 -0.81 -2.12
C ALA A 85 5.62 -0.34 -3.29
N LEU A 86 5.34 0.97 -3.33
CA LEU A 86 4.59 1.61 -4.41
C LEU A 86 5.55 2.30 -5.38
N VAL A 87 5.18 2.27 -6.66
CA VAL A 87 5.90 2.93 -7.75
C VAL A 87 4.92 3.74 -8.60
N ASN A 88 5.42 4.73 -9.33
CA ASN A 88 4.63 5.67 -10.13
C ASN A 88 3.54 6.39 -9.31
N VAL A 89 3.85 6.75 -8.07
CA VAL A 89 2.97 7.56 -7.22
C VAL A 89 2.92 8.99 -7.75
N SER A 90 1.72 9.48 -8.05
CA SER A 90 1.47 10.84 -8.53
C SER A 90 0.27 11.44 -7.81
N VAL A 91 0.31 12.75 -7.56
CA VAL A 91 -0.81 13.49 -6.96
C VAL A 91 -1.38 14.45 -8.00
N SER A 92 -2.71 14.44 -8.14
CA SER A 92 -3.45 15.39 -8.96
C SER A 92 -4.56 16.03 -8.13
N ASP A 93 -4.77 17.31 -8.35
CA ASP A 93 -5.84 18.11 -7.79
C ASP A 93 -6.82 18.47 -8.91
N ASP A 94 -8.13 18.38 -8.64
CA ASP A 94 -9.18 18.60 -9.63
C ASP A 94 -9.33 20.06 -10.07
N VAL A 95 -8.92 21.00 -9.21
CA VAL A 95 -8.98 22.44 -9.50
C VAL A 95 -7.63 22.96 -10.01
N ILE A 96 -6.53 22.53 -9.40
CA ILE A 96 -5.20 23.12 -9.65
C ILE A 96 -4.36 22.26 -10.61
N GLY A 97 -4.68 20.98 -10.77
CA GLY A 97 -4.01 20.05 -11.68
C GLY A 97 -2.88 19.25 -11.03
N ALA A 98 -1.81 18.96 -11.77
CA ALA A 98 -0.75 18.03 -11.36
C ALA A 98 0.14 18.61 -10.25
N VAL A 99 0.22 17.93 -9.10
CA VAL A 99 0.99 18.38 -7.92
C VAL A 99 2.42 17.84 -7.98
N THR A 100 3.40 18.71 -7.76
CA THR A 100 4.82 18.34 -7.70
C THR A 100 5.15 17.64 -6.38
N CYS A 101 5.65 16.42 -6.48
CA CYS A 101 6.12 15.61 -5.36
C CYS A 101 7.64 15.38 -5.44
N PRO A 102 8.33 15.18 -4.31
CA PRO A 102 9.79 14.98 -4.29
C PRO A 102 10.22 13.62 -4.84
N GLN A 103 9.31 12.65 -4.88
CA GLN A 103 9.54 11.31 -5.41
C GLN A 103 8.25 10.71 -5.97
N ASN A 104 8.37 9.59 -6.67
CA ASN A 104 7.25 8.82 -7.24
C ASN A 104 7.27 7.35 -6.78
N THR A 105 8.05 7.03 -5.76
CA THR A 105 8.11 5.72 -5.12
C THR A 105 7.89 5.89 -3.63
N LEU A 106 7.29 4.91 -2.97
CA LEU A 106 7.17 4.87 -1.51
C LEU A 106 7.43 3.46 -1.00
N ALA A 107 8.45 3.30 -0.16
CA ALA A 107 8.66 2.08 0.59
C ALA A 107 7.47 1.81 1.54
N VAL A 108 7.41 0.61 2.09
CA VAL A 108 6.37 0.22 3.06
C VAL A 108 6.46 1.13 4.29
N GLY A 109 5.35 1.80 4.63
CA GLY A 109 5.27 2.74 5.75
C GLY A 109 5.92 4.11 5.48
N GLU A 110 6.45 4.35 4.28
CA GLU A 110 7.02 5.64 3.91
C GLU A 110 5.91 6.66 3.58
N SER A 111 6.19 7.92 3.91
CA SER A 111 5.39 9.06 3.49
C SER A 111 6.23 10.09 2.76
N MET A 112 5.58 10.83 1.86
CA MET A 112 6.16 12.02 1.23
C MET A 112 5.21 13.21 1.35
N THR A 113 5.80 14.40 1.36
CA THR A 113 5.05 15.66 1.34
C THR A 113 5.19 16.32 -0.02
N CYS A 114 4.06 16.52 -0.69
CA CYS A 114 3.97 17.29 -1.93
C CYS A 114 3.37 18.66 -1.63
N THR A 115 3.81 19.68 -2.37
CA THR A 115 3.35 21.06 -2.14
C THR A 115 2.96 21.73 -3.44
N MET A 116 1.93 22.56 -3.38
CA MET A 116 1.49 23.37 -4.51
C MET A 116 0.98 24.72 -4.02
N THR A 117 1.12 25.76 -4.84
CA THR A 117 0.62 27.09 -4.54
C THR A 117 -0.32 27.58 -5.64
N GLY A 118 -1.28 28.41 -5.26
CA GLY A 118 -2.20 29.08 -6.19
C GLY A 118 -2.73 30.37 -5.59
N ILE A 119 -3.69 31.00 -6.27
CA ILE A 119 -4.28 32.27 -5.84
C ILE A 119 -5.73 32.02 -5.42
N ALA A 120 -6.10 32.51 -4.24
CA ALA A 120 -7.48 32.49 -3.78
C ALA A 120 -8.36 33.31 -4.73
N ILE A 121 -9.42 32.69 -5.24
CA ILE A 121 -10.43 33.38 -6.05
C ILE A 121 -11.59 33.83 -5.15
N SER A 122 -12.27 34.91 -5.52
CA SER A 122 -13.51 35.30 -4.82
C SER A 122 -14.55 34.20 -5.06
N GLY A 123 -15.13 33.70 -3.96
CA GLY A 123 -16.28 32.78 -3.98
C GLY A 123 -17.62 33.52 -3.99
#